data_AF-A0A3M6JWJ2-F1
#
_entry.id   AF-A0A3M6JWJ2-F1
#
_cell.length_a   1.000
_cell.length_b   1.000
_cell.length_c   1.000
_cell.angle_alpha   90.00
_cell.angle_beta   90.00
_cell.angle_gamma   90.00
#
_symmetry.space_group_name_H-M   'P 1'
#
loop_
_entity.id
_entity.type
_entity.pdbx_description
1 polymer ?
#
loop_
_entity_poly.entity_id
_entity_poly.type
_entity_poly.pdbx_seq_one_letter_code
_entity_poly.pdbx_strand_id
1 'polypeptide(L)'
;MNIWNKFWNWYENKILGSIVIIAIIQFIQVPHMVWNADIMLEAGMISRVHPIIDWFLYGVDLIEIISIVNVGMIMFSLVKKRRKEKKQIKTN
;
A
#
# COMPACT_ATOMS: atom_id res chain seq x y z
N MET A 1 20.14 23.96 15.16
CA MET A 1 19.14 22.91 14.84
C MET A 1 19.89 21.59 14.73
N ASN A 2 19.65 20.65 15.65
CA ASN A 2 20.44 19.42 15.77
C ASN A 2 20.45 18.62 14.46
N ILE A 3 21.63 18.12 14.08
CA ILE A 3 21.84 17.25 12.90
C ILE A 3 20.88 16.04 12.93
N TRP A 4 20.60 15.54 14.13
CA TRP A 4 19.60 14.52 14.41
C TRP A 4 18.19 14.89 13.93
N ASN A 5 17.73 16.12 14.19
CA ASN A 5 16.42 16.58 13.74
C ASN A 5 16.36 16.73 12.22
N LYS A 6 17.48 17.09 11.58
CA LYS A 6 17.60 17.12 10.12
C LYS A 6 17.51 15.72 9.51
N PHE A 7 18.15 14.74 10.13
CA PHE A 7 18.10 13.33 9.71
C PHE A 7 16.67 12.77 9.80
N TRP A 8 15.98 12.95 10.94
CA TRP A 8 14.60 12.50 11.10
C TRP A 8 13.63 13.15 10.11
N ASN A 9 13.77 14.46 9.84
CA ASN A 9 12.95 15.14 8.84
C ASN A 9 13.22 14.63 7.41
N TRP A 10 14.47 14.35 7.06
CA TRP A 10 14.81 13.76 5.78
C TRP A 10 14.26 12.34 5.64
N TYR A 11 14.40 11.53 6.69
CA TYR A 11 13.90 10.15 6.75
C TYR A 11 12.38 10.11 6.61
N GLU A 12 11.66 10.95 7.36
CA GLU A 12 10.19 11.04 7.30
C GLU A 12 9.70 11.49 5.90
N ASN A 13 10.38 12.45 5.27
CA ASN A 13 10.07 12.86 3.90
C ASN A 13 10.35 11.76 2.87
N LYS A 14 11.43 10.98 3.05
CA LYS A 14 11.81 9.92 2.12
C LYS A 14 10.92 8.69 2.26
N ILE A 15 10.56 8.31 3.50
CA ILE A 15 9.55 7.28 3.77
C ILE A 15 8.23 7.65 3.15
N LEU A 16 7.78 8.91 3.30
CA LEU A 16 6.54 9.36 2.67
C LEU A 16 6.57 9.20 1.15
N GLY A 17 7.68 9.53 0.51
CA GLY A 17 7.87 9.29 -0.93
C GLY A 17 7.78 7.80 -1.29
N SER A 18 8.49 6.93 -0.57
CA SER A 18 8.46 5.49 -0.79
C SER A 18 7.08 4.87 -0.55
N ILE A 19 6.36 5.31 0.47
CA ILE A 19 5.01 4.82 0.79
C ILE A 19 4.01 5.21 -0.29
N VAL A 20 4.13 6.41 -0.89
CA VAL A 20 3.28 6.81 -2.01
C VAL A 20 3.52 5.92 -3.22
N ILE A 21 4.78 5.57 -3.51
CA ILE A 21 5.12 4.63 -4.59
C ILE A 21 4.51 3.25 -4.32
N ILE A 22 4.67 2.74 -3.10
CA ILE A 22 4.06 1.45 -2.70
C ILE A 22 2.54 1.52 -2.85
N ALA A 23 1.89 2.60 -2.42
CA ALA A 23 0.44 2.76 -2.57
C ALA A 23 -0.02 2.79 -4.04
N ILE A 24 0.79 3.35 -4.96
CA ILE A 24 0.49 3.34 -6.40
C ILE A 24 0.60 1.92 -6.97
N ILE A 25 1.68 1.21 -6.65
CA ILE A 25 1.87 -0.18 -7.08
C ILE A 25 0.67 -1.02 -6.60
N GLN A 26 0.30 -0.81 -5.33
CA GLN A 26 -0.82 -1.48 -4.68
C GLN A 26 -2.19 -1.16 -5.28
N PHE A 27 -2.36 0.05 -5.81
CA PHE A 27 -3.58 0.45 -6.51
C PHE A 27 -3.74 -0.25 -7.86
N ILE A 28 -2.64 -0.46 -8.58
CA ILE A 28 -2.63 -1.19 -9.86
C ILE A 28 -2.92 -2.68 -9.65
N GLN A 29 -2.67 -3.20 -8.46
CA GLN A 29 -2.88 -4.61 -8.12
C GLN A 29 -4.37 -4.94 -7.83
N VAL A 30 -5.18 -3.98 -7.37
CA VAL A 30 -6.63 -4.21 -7.13
C VAL A 30 -7.41 -4.59 -8.41
N PRO A 31 -7.22 -3.91 -9.57
CA PRO A 31 -7.82 -4.34 -10.84
C PRO A 31 -7.42 -5.75 -11.27
N HIS A 32 -6.19 -6.18 -10.95
CA HIS A 32 -5.70 -7.51 -11.32
C HIS A 32 -6.51 -8.61 -10.61
N MET A 33 -6.76 -8.46 -9.31
CA MET A 33 -7.65 -9.37 -8.55
C MET A 33 -9.03 -9.54 -9.20
N VAL A 34 -9.63 -8.42 -9.60
CA VAL A 34 -11.01 -8.40 -10.13
C VAL A 34 -11.05 -9.02 -11.52
N TRP A 35 -10.12 -8.64 -12.39
CA TRP A 35 -10.05 -9.16 -13.76
C TRP A 35 -9.75 -10.65 -13.79
N ASN A 36 -8.86 -11.11 -12.91
CA ASN A 36 -8.53 -12.53 -12.81
C ASN A 36 -9.70 -13.36 -12.25
N ALA A 37 -10.43 -12.84 -11.26
CA ALA A 37 -11.65 -13.49 -10.77
C ALA A 37 -12.75 -13.57 -11.83
N ASP A 38 -12.91 -12.51 -12.65
CA ASP A 38 -13.90 -12.45 -13.73
C ASP A 38 -13.59 -13.47 -14.84
N ILE A 39 -12.33 -13.53 -15.28
CA ILE A 39 -11.88 -14.56 -16.25
C ILE A 39 -12.07 -15.97 -15.71
N MET A 40 -11.79 -16.22 -14.42
CA MET A 40 -11.95 -17.56 -13.86
C MET A 40 -13.42 -17.98 -13.73
N LEU A 41 -14.33 -17.03 -13.50
CA LEU A 41 -15.78 -17.27 -13.55
C LEU A 41 -16.24 -17.56 -14.98
N GLU A 42 -15.73 -16.85 -15.97
CA GLU A 42 -16.09 -17.01 -17.38
C GLU A 42 -15.52 -18.31 -18.00
N ALA A 43 -14.31 -18.72 -17.58
CA ALA A 43 -13.65 -19.91 -18.08
C ALA A 43 -14.22 -21.24 -17.54
N GLY A 44 -15.10 -21.21 -16.52
CA GLY A 44 -15.73 -22.41 -15.94
C GLY A 44 -14.75 -23.43 -15.32
N MET A 45 -13.44 -23.15 -15.31
CA MET A 45 -12.41 -23.99 -14.73
C MET A 45 -12.23 -23.63 -13.27
N ILE A 46 -12.94 -24.35 -12.41
CA ILE A 46 -12.69 -24.33 -10.98
C ILE A 46 -11.29 -24.90 -10.76
N SER A 47 -10.39 -24.02 -10.30
CA SER A 47 -9.16 -24.26 -9.54
C SER A 47 -8.78 -25.72 -9.29
N ARG A 48 -7.52 -26.06 -9.63
CA ARG A 48 -6.70 -27.25 -9.23
C ARG A 48 -5.75 -27.78 -10.31
N VAL A 49 -5.73 -27.21 -11.51
CA VAL A 49 -4.88 -27.75 -12.61
C VAL A 49 -3.40 -27.36 -12.41
N HIS A 50 -3.12 -26.15 -11.96
CA HIS A 50 -1.74 -25.67 -11.74
C HIS A 50 -1.60 -24.85 -10.45
N PRO A 51 -1.18 -25.46 -9.32
CA PRO A 51 -1.05 -24.77 -8.04
C PRO A 51 -0.07 -23.59 -8.04
N ILE A 52 0.92 -23.60 -8.94
CA ILE A 52 1.86 -22.48 -9.13
C ILE A 52 1.14 -21.28 -9.76
N ILE A 53 0.32 -21.53 -10.79
CA ILE A 53 -0.43 -20.49 -11.49
C ILE A 53 -1.50 -19.93 -10.55
N ASP A 54 -2.23 -20.80 -9.84
CA ASP A 54 -3.20 -20.38 -8.83
C ASP A 54 -2.53 -19.56 -7.70
N TRP A 55 -1.30 -19.88 -7.31
CA TRP A 55 -0.54 -19.09 -6.32
C TRP A 55 -0.11 -17.72 -6.84
N PHE A 56 0.38 -17.62 -8.08
CA PHE A 56 0.71 -16.31 -8.66
C PHE A 56 -0.53 -15.45 -8.93
N LEU A 57 -1.63 -16.09 -9.34
CA LEU A 57 -2.89 -15.45 -9.69
C LEU A 57 -3.72 -15.03 -8.46
N TYR A 58 -3.69 -15.79 -7.37
CA TYR A 58 -4.51 -15.53 -6.18
C TYR A 58 -3.71 -15.40 -4.88
N GLY A 59 -2.61 -16.17 -4.74
CA GLY A 59 -1.79 -16.19 -3.52
C GLY A 59 -0.99 -14.91 -3.29
N VAL A 60 -0.42 -14.34 -4.35
CA VAL A 60 0.31 -13.06 -4.29
C VAL A 60 -0.63 -11.93 -3.86
N ASP A 61 -1.85 -11.88 -4.44
CA ASP A 61 -2.87 -10.88 -4.11
C ASP A 61 -3.36 -10.96 -2.65
N LEU A 62 -3.41 -12.15 -2.06
CA LEU A 62 -3.76 -12.32 -0.63
C LEU A 62 -2.73 -11.67 0.31
N ILE A 63 -1.44 -11.79 0.00
CA ILE A 63 -0.36 -11.16 0.78
C ILE A 63 -0.40 -9.64 0.60
N GLU A 64 -0.75 -9.21 -0.59
CA GLU A 64 -0.88 -7.82 -0.95
C GLU A 64 -1.97 -7.08 -0.19
N ILE A 65 -3.14 -7.71 0.06
CA ILE A 65 -4.21 -7.11 0.88
C ILE A 65 -3.66 -6.66 2.26
N ILE A 66 -2.85 -7.50 2.89
CA ILE A 66 -2.22 -7.21 4.19
C ILE A 66 -1.26 -6.02 4.05
N SER A 67 -0.50 -5.96 2.95
CA SER A 67 0.38 -4.84 2.62
C SER A 67 -0.40 -3.53 2.41
N ILE A 68 -1.52 -3.53 1.68
CA ILE A 68 -2.36 -2.33 1.45
C ILE A 68 -2.82 -1.74 2.78
N VAL A 69 -3.32 -2.60 3.67
CA VAL A 69 -3.84 -2.18 4.97
C VAL A 69 -2.72 -1.57 5.81
N ASN A 70 -1.55 -2.19 5.85
CA ASN A 70 -0.41 -1.68 6.60
C ASN A 70 0.09 -0.32 6.04
N VAL A 71 0.31 -0.25 4.73
CA VAL A 71 0.72 0.96 4.02
C VAL A 71 -0.31 2.08 4.22
N GLY A 72 -1.59 1.75 4.12
CA GLY A 72 -2.71 2.67 4.36
C GLY A 72 -2.73 3.22 5.79
N MET A 73 -2.52 2.37 6.79
CA MET A 73 -2.42 2.80 8.20
C MET A 73 -1.22 3.72 8.43
N ILE A 74 -0.06 3.42 7.82
CA ILE A 74 1.14 4.27 7.93
C ILE A 74 0.91 5.61 7.25
N MET A 75 0.38 5.62 6.02
CA MET A 75 -0.02 6.85 5.31
C MET A 75 -1.00 7.68 6.13
N PHE A 76 -2.04 7.06 6.69
CA PHE A 76 -3.01 7.73 7.54
C PHE A 76 -2.37 8.34 8.79
N SER A 77 -1.49 7.61 9.47
CA SER A 77 -0.77 8.08 10.64
C SER A 77 0.11 9.31 10.32
N LEU A 78 0.85 9.26 9.21
CA LEU A 78 1.71 10.35 8.77
C LEU A 78 0.92 11.59 8.33
N VAL A 79 -0.19 11.40 7.60
CA VAL A 79 -1.09 12.51 7.24
C VAL A 79 -1.74 13.13 8.47
N LYS A 80 -2.16 12.32 9.45
CA LYS A 80 -2.73 12.77 10.72
C LYS A 80 -1.72 13.57 11.55
N LYS A 81 -0.47 13.12 11.63
CA LYS A 81 0.63 13.83 12.31
C LYS A 81 0.88 15.20 11.67
N ARG A 82 1.03 15.26 10.34
CA ARG A 82 1.19 16.52 9.59
C ARG A 82 0.01 17.49 9.76
N ARG A 83 -1.22 17.00 9.83
CA ARG A 83 -2.40 17.85 10.09
C ARG A 83 -2.38 18.46 11.49
N LYS A 84 -1.92 17.72 12.51
CA LYS A 84 -1.76 18.26 13.88
C LYS A 84 -0.69 19.35 13.94
N GLU A 85 0.46 19.13 13.30
CA GLU A 85 1.54 20.12 13.22
C GLU A 85 1.08 21.41 12.50
N LYS A 86 0.36 21.30 11.38
CA LYS A 86 -0.22 22.47 10.68
C LYS A 86 -1.28 23.21 11.50
N LYS A 87 -2.00 22.53 12.40
CA LYS A 87 -2.99 23.15 13.29
C LYS A 87 -2.33 23.95 14.41
N GLN A 88 -1.22 23.47 14.98
CA GLN A 88 -0.49 24.20 16.01
C GLN A 88 0.21 25.47 15.48
N ILE A 89 0.72 25.45 14.24
CA ILE A 89 1.34 26.62 13.62
C ILE A 89 0.31 27.75 13.34
N LYS A 90 -0.98 27.44 13.24
CA LYS A 90 -2.05 28.44 13.05
C LYS A 90 -2.60 29.04 14.34
N THR A 91 -2.26 28.49 15.51
CA THR A 91 -2.79 28.93 16.81
C THR A 91 -1.76 29.71 17.64
N ASN A 92 -0.50 29.73 17.21
CA ASN A 92 0.56 30.61 17.73
C ASN A 92 0.78 31.78 16.78
#